data_AF-A0A6C0C6M8-F1
#
_entry.id   AF-A0A6C0C6M8-F1
#
_cell.length_a   1.000
_cell.length_b   1.000
_cell.length_c   1.000
_cell.angle_alpha   90.00
_cell.angle_beta   90.00
_cell.angle_gamma   90.00
#
_symmetry.space_group_name_H-M   'P 1'
#
loop_
_entity.id
_entity.type
_entity.pdbx_description
1 polymer ?
#
loop_
_entity_poly.entity_id
_entity_poly.type
_entity_poly.pdbx_seq_one_letter_code
_entity_poly.pdbx_strand_id
1 'polypeptide(L)'
;MGGGLMQLVAYGAQDVYLTGNPQITFWKVTYRRHTNFAMESIEQTFNGQADFGRRVQCTISRNGDLAYRTYLQVTLPEIGQEGCCGVDSKGEKTYARWLDYPGEQLISMVEVEIGGQRIDRQYGDWMHIWNQLTLTAEQERGYNKMVGQTTQLTYLVDPSFADVDSACSALDVPAAVCAPRNALPETTLYIPLQFWFCRNPGLALPLIALQYHEVKINLELRPSDEVLFAVTNLTEGTGKGNGSSVKDGAAYQKSLVAASLYVDYVFLDTDERRRMAQNPHEYLIEQLQFTGDESVGSSSNKVKLNFNHPCKEIVFVVQPDKNVDYCQSFLMDRDLNRALGAQPFNYTDAIDALVPSFGAFSGYDQITGGATVTNGGFITSRGLFQDPGADGIDNLGKQWGESNYSPSVPALSVPFPISTISDSGVSDAGAFVLAETALNMHCWGQNPVVTAKLQLNGQDRFSEREGTYFDLVQPYQHHTRNPDTGINVYSFALRPEEHQPSGTCNFSRIDNATLQLVLSTNAIGGDETAKVRVYATNYNVLRVMSGMGGLAYSN
;
A
#
# COMPACT_ATOMS: atom_id res chain seq x y z
N MET A 1 7.06 50.38 36.45
CA MET A 1 6.20 49.65 35.50
C MET A 1 6.79 48.27 35.27
N GLY A 2 5.99 47.22 35.29
CA GLY A 2 6.49 45.87 34.98
C GLY A 2 6.87 45.74 33.51
N GLY A 3 7.84 44.89 33.18
CA GLY A 3 8.40 44.75 31.83
C GLY A 3 7.35 44.50 30.74
N GLY A 4 6.32 43.68 31.03
CA GLY A 4 5.24 43.40 30.06
C GLY A 4 4.36 44.62 29.72
N LEU A 5 4.15 45.54 30.67
CA LEU A 5 3.41 46.77 30.41
C LEU A 5 4.23 47.75 29.55
N MET A 6 5.56 47.78 29.74
CA MET A 6 6.43 48.59 28.89
C MET A 6 6.44 48.09 27.44
N GLN A 7 6.43 46.77 27.22
CA GLN A 7 6.33 46.21 25.88
C GLN A 7 5.01 46.57 25.19
N LEU A 8 3.89 46.59 25.91
CA LEU A 8 2.58 46.94 25.35
C LEU A 8 2.48 48.43 24.97
N VAL A 9 3.19 49.31 25.70
CA VAL A 9 3.28 50.75 25.38
C VAL A 9 4.22 51.02 24.21
N ALA A 10 5.17 50.12 23.93
CA ALA A 10 6.08 50.19 22.79
C ALA A 10 5.38 49.79 21.48
N TYR A 11 4.37 50.56 21.06
CA TYR A 11 3.62 50.42 19.80
C TYR A 11 4.10 51.45 18.76
N GLY A 12 4.26 51.02 17.51
CA GLY A 12 4.65 51.86 16.39
C GLY A 12 3.82 51.63 15.13
N ALA A 13 4.16 52.35 14.05
CA ALA A 13 3.43 52.27 12.77
C ALA A 13 3.48 50.88 12.10
N GLN A 14 4.48 50.05 12.45
CA GLN A 14 4.63 48.69 11.91
C GLN A 14 3.60 47.72 12.50
N ASP A 15 3.16 47.95 13.74
CA ASP A 15 2.24 47.06 14.46
C ASP A 15 0.80 47.13 13.93
N VAL A 16 0.49 48.08 13.05
CA VAL A 16 -0.83 48.20 12.40
C VAL A 16 -1.21 46.93 11.64
N TYR A 17 -0.24 46.25 11.01
CA TYR A 17 -0.47 44.99 10.29
C TYR A 17 -0.71 43.78 11.21
N LEU A 18 -0.31 43.86 12.48
CA LEU A 18 -0.37 42.74 13.43
C LEU A 18 -1.47 42.92 14.48
N THR A 19 -1.53 44.11 15.11
CA THR A 19 -2.36 44.37 16.29
C THR A 19 -3.21 45.64 16.18
N GLY A 20 -3.27 46.30 15.02
CA GLY A 20 -4.03 47.54 14.83
C GLY A 20 -5.53 47.37 15.09
N ASN A 21 -6.21 46.62 14.22
CA ASN A 21 -7.62 46.23 14.38
C ASN A 21 -7.71 44.70 14.54
N PRO A 22 -7.50 44.17 15.76
CA PRO A 22 -7.43 42.73 15.96
C PRO A 22 -8.76 42.05 15.63
N GLN A 23 -8.71 41.07 14.74
CA GLN A 23 -9.89 40.28 14.32
C GLN A 23 -10.09 39.02 15.18
N ILE A 24 -9.04 38.58 15.87
CA ILE A 24 -9.04 37.41 16.74
C ILE A 24 -8.33 37.75 18.06
N THR A 25 -8.64 36.99 19.12
CA THR A 25 -7.91 37.05 20.39
C THR A 25 -7.50 35.64 20.81
N PHE A 26 -6.26 35.49 21.27
CA PHE A 26 -5.76 34.22 21.78
C PHE A 26 -6.26 33.89 23.19
N TRP A 27 -6.82 34.88 23.89
CA TRP A 27 -7.25 34.74 25.29
C TRP A 27 -8.72 34.34 25.45
N LYS A 28 -9.46 34.25 24.33
CA LYS A 28 -10.84 33.76 24.31
C LYS A 28 -11.11 33.02 23.02
N VAL A 29 -11.25 31.70 23.13
CA VAL A 29 -11.63 30.84 22.00
C VAL A 29 -13.09 31.15 21.61
N THR A 30 -13.32 31.50 20.35
CA THR A 30 -14.65 31.64 19.76
C THR A 30 -14.99 30.35 19.00
N TYR A 31 -16.04 29.67 19.44
CA TYR A 31 -16.53 28.47 18.75
C TYR A 31 -17.51 28.87 17.64
N ARG A 32 -17.31 28.34 16.44
CA ARG A 32 -18.31 28.43 15.36
C ARG A 32 -19.38 27.37 15.62
N ARG A 33 -20.64 27.79 15.75
CA ARG A 33 -21.78 26.86 15.88
C ARG A 33 -21.97 26.11 14.56
N HIS A 34 -22.20 24.81 14.63
CA HIS A 34 -22.50 23.94 13.48
C HIS A 34 -23.88 23.30 13.61
N THR A 35 -24.39 22.73 12.52
CA THR A 35 -25.64 21.95 12.51
C THR A 35 -25.44 20.62 13.25
N ASN A 36 -26.52 20.09 13.82
CA ASN A 36 -26.46 18.79 14.48
C ASN A 36 -26.41 17.66 13.42
N PHE A 37 -25.52 16.69 13.64
CA PHE A 37 -25.41 15.49 12.81
C PHE A 37 -24.90 14.31 13.64
N ALA A 38 -25.17 13.09 13.18
CA ALA A 38 -24.61 11.86 13.74
C ALA A 38 -23.95 11.05 12.62
N MET A 39 -22.98 10.21 12.99
CA MET A 39 -22.31 9.30 12.06
C MET A 39 -22.42 7.86 12.55
N GLU A 40 -22.63 6.94 11.62
CA GLU A 40 -22.66 5.50 11.89
C GLU A 40 -22.05 4.75 10.71
N SER A 41 -21.19 3.78 10.99
CA SER A 41 -20.62 2.90 9.97
C SER A 41 -21.52 1.70 9.78
N ILE A 42 -22.02 1.49 8.55
CA ILE A 42 -22.94 0.39 8.24
C ILE A 42 -22.37 -0.45 7.11
N GLU A 43 -22.28 -1.76 7.37
CA GLU A 43 -21.85 -2.76 6.40
C GLU A 43 -22.79 -2.83 5.19
N GLN A 44 -22.20 -2.95 4.00
CA GLN A 44 -22.85 -3.19 2.73
C GLN A 44 -22.35 -4.51 2.14
N THR A 45 -23.29 -5.32 1.68
CA THR A 45 -23.00 -6.64 1.11
C THR A 45 -22.78 -6.56 -0.39
N PHE A 46 -21.83 -7.32 -0.91
CA PHE A 46 -21.63 -7.46 -2.35
C PHE A 46 -22.74 -8.27 -3.03
N ASN A 47 -23.05 -7.88 -4.27
CA ASN A 47 -23.88 -8.66 -5.18
C ASN A 47 -23.00 -9.76 -5.81
N GLY A 48 -23.00 -10.94 -5.20
CA GLY A 48 -22.19 -12.08 -5.61
C GLY A 48 -21.10 -12.44 -4.60
N GLN A 49 -20.39 -13.54 -4.85
CA GLN A 49 -19.26 -13.95 -4.01
C GLN A 49 -18.00 -13.19 -4.43
N ALA A 50 -17.51 -12.35 -3.51
CA ALA A 50 -16.20 -11.73 -3.62
C ALA A 50 -15.12 -12.79 -3.37
N ASP A 51 -14.28 -13.00 -4.38
CA ASP A 51 -13.17 -13.93 -4.33
C ASP A 51 -12.03 -13.40 -5.23
N PHE A 52 -10.84 -13.98 -5.09
CA PHE A 52 -9.68 -13.59 -5.89
C PHE A 52 -9.97 -13.68 -7.40
N GLY A 53 -9.50 -12.69 -8.16
CA GLY A 53 -9.66 -12.62 -9.62
C GLY A 53 -11.09 -12.36 -10.11
N ARG A 54 -12.03 -12.02 -9.21
CA ARG A 54 -13.43 -11.74 -9.56
C ARG A 54 -13.75 -10.25 -9.44
N ARG A 55 -14.70 -9.83 -10.28
CA ARG A 55 -15.35 -8.52 -10.17
C ARG A 55 -16.66 -8.64 -9.42
N VAL A 56 -16.85 -7.80 -8.41
CA VAL A 56 -18.06 -7.71 -7.60
C VAL A 56 -18.60 -6.28 -7.58
N GLN A 57 -19.91 -6.15 -7.36
CA GLN A 57 -20.59 -4.87 -7.30
C GLN A 57 -21.28 -4.72 -5.94
N CYS A 58 -21.13 -3.57 -5.31
CA CYS A 58 -21.85 -3.19 -4.10
C CYS A 58 -22.77 -2.02 -4.40
N THR A 59 -24.06 -2.17 -4.15
CA THR A 59 -25.04 -1.06 -4.20
C THR A 59 -25.08 -0.38 -2.84
N ILE A 60 -24.74 0.91 -2.77
CA ILE A 60 -24.81 1.66 -1.52
C ILE A 60 -26.28 1.85 -1.13
N SER A 61 -26.70 1.26 -0.02
CA SER A 61 -28.05 1.43 0.51
C SER A 61 -28.29 2.86 1.02
N ARG A 62 -29.55 3.30 1.04
CA ARG A 62 -29.92 4.64 1.50
C ARG A 62 -30.26 4.64 2.99
N ASN A 63 -29.33 4.18 3.82
CA ASN A 63 -29.52 4.11 5.26
C ASN A 63 -29.31 5.46 5.96
N GLY A 64 -28.50 6.35 5.39
CA GLY A 64 -28.32 7.74 5.87
C GLY A 64 -28.49 8.79 4.76
N ASP A 65 -28.26 10.06 5.11
CA ASP A 65 -28.49 11.18 4.20
C ASP A 65 -27.27 11.49 3.31
N LEU A 66 -26.05 11.37 3.86
CA LEU A 66 -24.79 11.49 3.14
C LEU A 66 -23.93 10.23 3.32
N ALA A 67 -23.10 9.89 2.33
CA ALA A 67 -22.04 8.90 2.45
C ALA A 67 -20.67 9.58 2.58
N TYR A 68 -19.89 9.13 3.55
CA TYR A 68 -18.54 9.61 3.82
C TYR A 68 -17.51 8.47 3.62
N ARG A 69 -16.50 8.38 4.48
CA ARG A 69 -15.42 7.39 4.42
C ARG A 69 -15.98 6.00 4.19
N THR A 70 -15.35 5.34 3.23
CA THR A 70 -15.72 4.00 2.82
C THR A 70 -14.51 3.09 2.96
N TYR A 71 -14.69 1.95 3.61
CA TYR A 71 -13.65 0.96 3.87
C TYR A 71 -14.03 -0.35 3.20
N LEU A 72 -13.07 -0.96 2.53
CA LEU A 72 -13.18 -2.34 2.07
C LEU A 72 -12.67 -3.25 3.20
N GLN A 73 -13.57 -4.04 3.78
CA GLN A 73 -13.22 -5.09 4.73
C GLN A 73 -13.01 -6.40 3.97
N VAL A 74 -11.85 -7.03 4.14
CA VAL A 74 -11.55 -8.34 3.56
C VAL A 74 -10.94 -9.23 4.62
N THR A 75 -11.44 -10.46 4.73
CA THR A 75 -10.89 -11.48 5.62
C THR A 75 -10.10 -12.49 4.78
N LEU A 76 -8.78 -12.45 4.93
CA LEU A 76 -7.85 -13.36 4.28
C LEU A 76 -7.94 -14.75 4.92
N PRO A 77 -7.89 -15.84 4.12
CA PRO A 77 -7.93 -17.19 4.65
C PRO A 77 -6.65 -17.57 5.38
N GLU A 78 -6.77 -18.50 6.32
CA GLU A 78 -5.61 -19.16 6.90
C GLU A 78 -4.90 -20.03 5.84
N ILE A 79 -3.59 -19.81 5.68
CA ILE A 79 -2.73 -20.65 4.83
C ILE A 79 -1.82 -21.46 5.75
N GLY A 80 -2.23 -22.69 6.03
CA GLY A 80 -1.51 -23.62 6.90
C GLY A 80 -0.78 -24.74 6.17
N GLN A 81 -0.19 -25.62 6.97
CA GLN A 81 0.56 -26.80 6.50
C GLN A 81 -0.34 -27.94 6.01
N GLU A 82 -1.62 -27.90 6.38
CA GLU A 82 -2.62 -28.82 5.86
C GLU A 82 -3.32 -28.18 4.65
N GLY A 83 -3.20 -28.82 3.48
CA GLY A 83 -3.97 -28.43 2.31
C GLY A 83 -5.47 -28.34 2.62
N CYS A 84 -6.22 -27.54 1.85
CA CYS A 84 -7.68 -27.70 1.86
C CYS A 84 -7.98 -29.19 1.63
N CYS A 85 -8.85 -29.78 2.46
CA CYS A 85 -9.21 -31.20 2.50
C CYS A 85 -8.18 -32.25 2.98
N GLY A 86 -7.28 -31.87 3.89
CA GLY A 86 -6.49 -32.83 4.66
C GLY A 86 -5.29 -33.36 3.86
N VAL A 87 -4.15 -33.40 4.56
CA VAL A 87 -2.84 -33.95 4.17
C VAL A 87 -2.76 -34.43 2.72
N ASP A 88 -2.20 -33.60 1.83
CA ASP A 88 -1.72 -34.13 0.55
C ASP A 88 -0.79 -35.29 0.88
N SER A 89 -1.05 -36.45 0.27
CA SER A 89 -0.47 -37.75 0.63
C SER A 89 1.05 -37.84 0.37
N LYS A 90 1.70 -36.70 0.08
CA LYS A 90 3.12 -36.53 -0.23
C LYS A 90 3.95 -35.88 0.88
N GLY A 91 3.34 -35.34 1.94
CA GLY A 91 4.10 -34.68 3.01
C GLY A 91 4.90 -33.47 2.54
N GLU A 92 4.46 -32.81 1.46
CA GLU A 92 5.05 -31.58 0.95
C GLU A 92 4.68 -30.42 1.91
N LYS A 93 5.69 -29.65 2.30
CA LYS A 93 5.63 -28.60 3.32
C LYS A 93 5.35 -27.26 2.64
N THR A 94 4.41 -26.46 3.17
CA THR A 94 4.03 -25.18 2.56
C THR A 94 4.83 -24.04 3.17
N TYR A 95 5.54 -23.29 2.33
CA TYR A 95 6.17 -22.03 2.69
C TYR A 95 5.37 -20.91 2.07
N ALA A 96 4.83 -20.01 2.87
CA ALA A 96 3.93 -18.97 2.38
C ALA A 96 4.20 -17.59 3.00
N ARG A 97 3.91 -16.54 2.24
CA ARG A 97 3.74 -15.17 2.72
C ARG A 97 2.79 -14.42 1.80
N TRP A 98 2.12 -13.41 2.33
CA TRP A 98 1.50 -12.40 1.50
C TRP A 98 2.58 -11.45 0.96
N LEU A 99 2.42 -11.00 -0.28
CA LEU A 99 3.26 -9.94 -0.83
C LEU A 99 3.03 -8.63 -0.08
N ASP A 100 3.98 -7.71 -0.20
CA ASP A 100 3.99 -6.46 0.56
C ASP A 100 2.71 -5.65 0.29
N TYR A 101 2.20 -5.01 1.33
CA TYR A 101 0.92 -4.28 1.34
C TYR A 101 -0.25 -5.07 0.70
N PRO A 102 -0.59 -6.25 1.25
CA PRO A 102 -1.54 -7.16 0.60
C PRO A 102 -2.92 -6.55 0.40
N GLY A 103 -3.38 -5.66 1.28
CA GLY A 103 -4.67 -4.98 1.12
C GLY A 103 -4.73 -4.03 -0.09
N GLU A 104 -3.66 -3.29 -0.38
CA GLU A 104 -3.59 -2.42 -1.57
C GLU A 104 -3.38 -3.26 -2.83
N GLN A 105 -2.50 -4.28 -2.74
CA GLN A 105 -2.20 -5.17 -3.86
C GLN A 105 -3.41 -6.01 -4.27
N LEU A 106 -4.26 -6.42 -3.33
CA LEU A 106 -5.47 -7.18 -3.60
C LEU A 106 -6.43 -6.44 -4.55
N ILE A 107 -6.45 -5.11 -4.50
CA ILE A 107 -7.31 -4.28 -5.33
C ILE A 107 -6.67 -4.10 -6.70
N SER A 108 -7.30 -4.64 -7.75
CA SER A 108 -6.93 -4.28 -9.12
C SER A 108 -7.48 -2.89 -9.45
N MET A 109 -8.80 -2.72 -9.30
CA MET A 109 -9.46 -1.44 -9.50
C MET A 109 -10.75 -1.32 -8.70
N VAL A 110 -11.10 -0.09 -8.35
CA VAL A 110 -12.38 0.30 -7.73
C VAL A 110 -13.00 1.44 -8.52
N GLU A 111 -14.28 1.34 -8.83
CA GLU A 111 -15.02 2.36 -9.56
C GLU A 111 -16.25 2.81 -8.79
N VAL A 112 -16.51 4.12 -8.83
CA VAL A 112 -17.77 4.69 -8.35
C VAL A 112 -18.63 5.03 -9.55
N GLU A 113 -19.83 4.45 -9.60
CA GLU A 113 -20.86 4.73 -10.59
C GLU A 113 -22.08 5.39 -9.93
N ILE A 114 -22.60 6.44 -10.57
CA ILE A 114 -23.83 7.10 -10.15
C ILE A 114 -24.80 7.08 -11.34
N GLY A 115 -25.97 6.45 -11.18
CA GLY A 115 -26.96 6.37 -12.26
C GLY A 115 -26.47 5.67 -13.53
N GLY A 116 -25.51 4.75 -13.39
CA GLY A 116 -24.89 4.03 -14.51
C GLY A 116 -23.75 4.78 -15.21
N GLN A 117 -23.43 6.01 -14.80
CA GLN A 117 -22.25 6.74 -15.28
C GLN A 117 -21.07 6.51 -14.31
N ARG A 118 -19.90 6.12 -14.83
CA ARG A 118 -18.65 6.09 -14.07
C ARG A 118 -18.20 7.51 -13.73
N ILE A 119 -18.03 7.79 -12.45
CA ILE A 119 -17.59 9.08 -11.93
C ILE A 119 -16.08 9.07 -11.69
N ASP A 120 -15.56 8.09 -10.97
CA ASP A 120 -14.12 7.97 -10.70
C ASP A 120 -13.70 6.50 -10.70
N ARG A 121 -12.41 6.25 -10.99
CA ARG A 121 -11.79 4.94 -10.96
C ARG A 121 -10.43 5.05 -10.30
N GLN A 122 -10.18 4.22 -9.30
CA GLN A 122 -8.91 4.13 -8.59
C GLN A 122 -8.33 2.73 -8.72
N TYR A 123 -7.02 2.61 -8.52
CA TYR A 123 -6.24 1.38 -8.65
C TYR A 123 -5.47 1.13 -7.35
N GLY A 124 -5.19 -0.14 -7.02
CA GLY A 124 -4.39 -0.49 -5.84
C GLY A 124 -3.02 0.21 -5.84
N ASP A 125 -2.32 0.17 -6.97
CA ASP A 125 -1.03 0.85 -7.17
C ASP A 125 -1.11 2.36 -6.92
N TRP A 126 -2.20 2.99 -7.37
CA TRP A 126 -2.43 4.41 -7.13
C TRP A 126 -2.65 4.70 -5.65
N MET A 127 -3.40 3.86 -4.94
CA MET A 127 -3.62 4.04 -3.50
C MET A 127 -2.29 3.97 -2.75
N HIS A 128 -1.43 3.00 -3.09
CA HIS A 128 -0.09 2.88 -2.53
C HIS A 128 0.75 4.15 -2.75
N ILE A 129 0.87 4.58 -4.01
CA ILE A 129 1.62 5.77 -4.39
C ILE A 129 1.08 7.02 -3.68
N TRP A 130 -0.24 7.18 -3.62
CA TRP A 130 -0.87 8.32 -2.99
C TRP A 130 -0.67 8.33 -1.46
N ASN A 131 -0.72 7.16 -0.81
CA ASN A 131 -0.44 7.05 0.62
C ASN A 131 1.01 7.38 0.94
N GLN A 132 1.97 6.94 0.13
CA GLN A 132 3.39 7.29 0.30
C GLN A 132 3.64 8.81 0.30
N LEU A 133 2.86 9.56 -0.50
CA LEU A 133 2.97 11.02 -0.58
C LEU A 133 2.23 11.75 0.55
N THR A 134 1.06 11.25 0.94
CA THR A 134 0.11 12.00 1.79
C THR A 134 0.03 11.52 3.24
N LEU A 135 0.51 10.32 3.55
CA LEU A 135 0.42 9.74 4.88
C LEU A 135 1.50 10.31 5.80
N THR A 136 1.09 10.78 6.97
CA THR A 136 2.02 11.23 8.00
C THR A 136 2.69 10.05 8.69
N ALA A 137 3.96 10.20 9.08
CA ALA A 137 4.71 9.16 9.80
C ALA A 137 4.03 8.71 11.12
N GLU A 138 3.21 9.57 11.73
CA GLU A 138 2.46 9.24 12.95
C GLU A 138 1.34 8.22 12.72
N GLN A 139 0.69 8.24 11.55
CA GLN A 139 -0.43 7.36 11.21
C GLN A 139 0.01 6.12 10.42
N GLU A 140 1.21 6.14 9.84
CA GLU A 140 1.79 5.07 9.03
C GLU A 140 1.72 3.69 9.70
N ARG A 141 2.14 3.58 10.97
CA ARG A 141 2.10 2.28 11.67
C ARG A 141 0.68 1.72 11.82
N GLY A 142 -0.31 2.59 12.03
CA GLY A 142 -1.72 2.20 12.10
C GLY A 142 -2.23 1.76 10.73
N TYR A 143 -1.87 2.50 9.68
CA TYR A 143 -2.20 2.20 8.29
C TYR A 143 -1.64 0.86 7.82
N ASN A 144 -0.36 0.59 8.07
CA ASN A 144 0.30 -0.65 7.68
C ASN A 144 -0.39 -1.87 8.32
N LYS A 145 -0.86 -1.75 9.57
CA LYS A 145 -1.69 -2.79 10.20
C LYS A 145 -3.06 -2.97 9.55
N MET A 146 -3.72 -1.88 9.15
CA MET A 146 -5.02 -1.95 8.47
C MET A 146 -4.94 -2.62 7.10
N VAL A 147 -3.85 -2.38 6.36
CA VAL A 147 -3.60 -2.94 5.01
C VAL A 147 -2.89 -4.30 5.06
N GLY A 148 -2.41 -4.73 6.22
CA GLY A 148 -1.81 -6.05 6.43
C GLY A 148 -0.30 -6.13 6.22
N GLN A 149 0.39 -5.00 6.07
CA GLN A 149 1.85 -4.92 6.11
C GLN A 149 2.31 -5.16 7.56
N THR A 150 2.46 -6.42 7.94
CA THR A 150 2.86 -6.87 9.28
C THR A 150 3.72 -8.11 9.16
N THR A 151 4.64 -8.30 10.11
CA THR A 151 5.53 -9.48 10.18
C THR A 151 4.76 -10.81 10.26
N GLN A 152 3.48 -10.82 10.65
CA GLN A 152 2.67 -12.03 10.68
C GLN A 152 2.13 -12.46 9.30
N LEU A 153 1.94 -11.50 8.39
CA LEU A 153 1.35 -11.74 7.09
C LEU A 153 2.38 -11.70 5.96
N THR A 154 3.35 -10.79 6.05
CA THR A 154 4.30 -10.52 4.96
C THR A 154 5.65 -11.18 5.14
N TYR A 155 5.93 -11.80 6.28
CA TYR A 155 7.10 -12.66 6.44
C TYR A 155 6.77 -14.12 6.15
N LEU A 156 7.78 -14.86 5.71
CA LEU A 156 7.68 -16.27 5.37
C LEU A 156 7.33 -17.14 6.57
N VAL A 157 6.34 -18.02 6.39
CA VAL A 157 6.05 -19.12 7.31
C VAL A 157 6.86 -20.37 6.94
N ASP A 158 7.30 -21.09 7.96
CA ASP A 158 8.02 -22.37 7.83
C ASP A 158 7.32 -23.44 8.68
N PRO A 159 7.12 -24.66 8.16
CA PRO A 159 6.56 -25.78 8.92
C PRO A 159 7.31 -26.15 10.22
N SER A 160 8.55 -25.72 10.38
CA SER A 160 9.35 -25.90 11.61
C SER A 160 9.11 -24.82 12.66
N PHE A 161 8.34 -23.78 12.35
CA PHE A 161 7.99 -22.70 13.27
C PHE A 161 6.82 -23.11 14.18
N ALA A 162 6.50 -22.25 15.15
CA ALA A 162 5.48 -22.54 16.15
C ALA A 162 4.07 -22.57 15.55
N ASP A 163 3.18 -23.36 16.15
CA ASP A 163 1.77 -23.45 15.74
C ASP A 163 1.04 -22.11 15.89
N VAL A 164 -0.02 -21.90 15.10
CA VAL A 164 -0.90 -20.72 15.25
C VAL A 164 -1.81 -20.91 16.45
N ASP A 165 -1.85 -19.89 17.31
CA ASP A 165 -2.71 -19.89 18.49
C ASP A 165 -4.18 -19.72 18.06
N SER A 166 -5.04 -20.61 18.53
CA SER A 166 -6.49 -20.56 18.26
C SER A 166 -7.25 -20.21 19.52
N ALA A 167 -8.49 -19.70 19.38
CA ALA A 167 -9.31 -19.25 20.51
C ALA A 167 -9.61 -20.32 21.59
N CYS A 168 -9.27 -21.59 21.34
CA CYS A 168 -9.41 -22.72 22.25
C CYS A 168 -8.05 -23.39 22.57
N SER A 169 -7.00 -22.57 22.69
CA SER A 169 -5.58 -22.97 22.67
C SER A 169 -5.21 -24.24 23.45
N ALA A 170 -4.35 -25.05 22.83
CA ALA A 170 -3.66 -26.15 23.48
C ALA A 170 -2.54 -25.59 24.39
N LEU A 171 -2.18 -26.33 25.45
CA LEU A 171 -1.26 -25.92 26.52
C LEU A 171 0.17 -25.55 26.09
N ASP A 172 0.53 -25.75 24.81
CA ASP A 172 1.91 -25.64 24.30
C ASP A 172 2.07 -24.68 23.10
N VAL A 173 1.07 -23.83 22.77
CA VAL A 173 1.19 -22.85 21.67
C VAL A 173 1.55 -21.46 22.23
N PRO A 174 2.60 -20.77 21.74
CA PRO A 174 2.91 -19.42 22.18
C PRO A 174 1.76 -18.45 21.85
N ALA A 175 1.18 -17.80 22.86
CA ALA A 175 0.19 -16.73 22.64
C ALA A 175 0.81 -15.41 22.14
N ALA A 176 2.14 -15.27 22.23
CA ALA A 176 2.84 -14.06 21.87
C ALA A 176 2.89 -13.87 20.34
N VAL A 177 2.41 -12.70 19.88
CA VAL A 177 2.35 -12.27 18.47
C VAL A 177 3.74 -12.22 17.81
N CYS A 178 4.80 -12.04 18.60
CA CYS A 178 6.19 -11.94 18.14
C CYS A 178 6.83 -13.26 17.69
N ALA A 179 6.24 -14.41 18.00
CA ALA A 179 6.79 -15.69 17.58
C ALA A 179 6.50 -15.97 16.10
N PRO A 180 7.50 -16.39 15.30
CA PRO A 180 7.29 -16.84 13.93
C PRO A 180 6.38 -18.08 13.93
N ARG A 181 5.50 -18.17 12.92
CA ARG A 181 4.43 -19.17 12.85
C ARG A 181 4.58 -20.10 11.66
N ASN A 182 4.04 -21.31 11.79
CA ASN A 182 3.98 -22.29 10.71
C ASN A 182 2.82 -22.10 9.73
N ALA A 183 1.91 -21.17 10.00
CA ALA A 183 0.78 -20.85 9.13
C ALA A 183 0.52 -19.35 9.13
N LEU A 184 -0.01 -18.84 8.01
CA LEU A 184 -0.50 -17.46 7.92
C LEU A 184 -1.88 -17.40 8.57
N PRO A 185 -2.09 -16.58 9.61
CA PRO A 185 -3.35 -16.55 10.35
C PRO A 185 -4.47 -15.89 9.54
N GLU A 186 -5.71 -16.34 9.74
CA GLU A 186 -6.90 -15.64 9.25
C GLU A 186 -6.92 -14.22 9.82
N THR A 187 -6.91 -13.22 8.94
CA THR A 187 -6.82 -11.81 9.34
C THR A 187 -7.78 -10.94 8.54
N THR A 188 -8.52 -10.09 9.24
CA THR A 188 -9.39 -9.07 8.65
C THR A 188 -8.63 -7.77 8.42
N LEU A 189 -8.60 -7.32 7.18
CA LEU A 189 -8.01 -6.07 6.71
C LEU A 189 -9.09 -5.01 6.50
N TYR A 190 -8.73 -3.74 6.69
CA TYR A 190 -9.59 -2.58 6.47
C TYR A 190 -8.91 -1.59 5.54
N ILE A 191 -9.25 -1.62 4.25
CA ILE A 191 -8.59 -0.80 3.23
C ILE A 191 -9.43 0.44 2.96
N PRO A 192 -8.96 1.66 3.28
CA PRO A 192 -9.72 2.88 3.04
C PRO A 192 -9.69 3.26 1.55
N LEU A 193 -10.87 3.51 0.98
CA LEU A 193 -11.00 4.02 -0.40
C LEU A 193 -10.76 5.53 -0.42
N GLN A 194 -10.06 6.03 -1.45
CA GLN A 194 -9.58 7.42 -1.50
C GLN A 194 -10.36 8.31 -2.48
N PHE A 195 -11.65 8.02 -2.70
CA PHE A 195 -12.51 8.88 -3.52
C PHE A 195 -12.64 10.30 -2.94
N TRP A 196 -13.06 11.26 -3.76
CA TRP A 196 -13.19 12.67 -3.37
C TRP A 196 -14.07 12.86 -2.11
N PHE A 197 -15.12 12.05 -1.96
CA PHE A 197 -16.05 12.11 -0.83
C PHE A 197 -15.52 11.41 0.44
N CYS A 198 -14.48 10.58 0.34
CA CYS A 198 -13.85 9.93 1.49
C CYS A 198 -12.85 10.86 2.20
N ARG A 199 -12.23 11.79 1.45
CA ARG A 199 -11.12 12.63 1.94
C ARG A 199 -11.61 13.86 2.71
N ASN A 200 -12.66 14.53 2.23
CA ASN A 200 -13.15 15.77 2.82
C ASN A 200 -14.64 15.67 3.18
N PRO A 201 -15.06 15.89 4.44
CA PRO A 201 -16.48 15.86 4.83
C PRO A 201 -17.33 16.90 4.09
N GLY A 202 -16.75 18.02 3.62
CA GLY A 202 -17.46 19.02 2.82
C GLY A 202 -17.89 18.53 1.43
N LEU A 203 -17.37 17.38 0.98
CA LEU A 203 -17.70 16.75 -0.29
C LEU A 203 -18.38 15.39 -0.11
N ALA A 204 -18.88 15.09 1.09
CA ALA A 204 -19.63 13.88 1.36
C ALA A 204 -20.79 13.75 0.34
N LEU A 205 -21.00 12.54 -0.17
CA LEU A 205 -21.91 12.31 -1.29
C LEU A 205 -23.37 12.37 -0.79
N PRO A 206 -24.22 13.29 -1.30
CA PRO A 206 -25.58 13.43 -0.79
C PRO A 206 -26.52 12.37 -1.39
N LEU A 207 -26.63 11.23 -0.71
CA LEU A 207 -27.53 10.14 -1.09
C LEU A 207 -28.99 10.59 -1.11
N ILE A 208 -29.39 11.48 -0.21
CA ILE A 208 -30.74 12.05 -0.17
C ILE A 208 -31.10 12.85 -1.42
N ALA A 209 -30.12 13.52 -2.03
CA ALA A 209 -30.32 14.33 -3.24
C ALA A 209 -30.29 13.48 -4.52
N LEU A 210 -29.88 12.21 -4.43
CA LEU A 210 -29.78 11.26 -5.54
C LEU A 210 -30.94 10.26 -5.54
N GLN A 211 -32.19 10.74 -5.49
CA GLN A 211 -33.36 9.86 -5.34
C GLN A 211 -33.57 8.89 -6.52
N TYR A 212 -33.23 9.28 -7.75
CA TYR A 212 -33.44 8.47 -8.95
C TYR A 212 -32.18 7.76 -9.45
N HIS A 213 -31.01 8.12 -8.92
CA HIS A 213 -29.75 7.46 -9.23
C HIS A 213 -29.28 6.62 -8.04
N GLU A 214 -28.96 5.35 -8.32
CA GLU A 214 -28.26 4.51 -7.36
C GLU A 214 -26.76 4.77 -7.46
N VAL A 215 -26.09 4.69 -6.31
CA VAL A 215 -24.64 4.74 -6.22
C VAL A 215 -24.13 3.31 -6.11
N LYS A 216 -23.26 2.91 -7.03
CA LYS A 216 -22.68 1.56 -7.08
C LYS A 216 -21.17 1.67 -7.01
N ILE A 217 -20.57 0.80 -6.20
CA ILE A 217 -19.12 0.63 -6.16
C ILE A 217 -18.81 -0.70 -6.82
N ASN A 218 -18.07 -0.66 -7.93
CA ASN A 218 -17.60 -1.85 -8.61
C ASN A 218 -16.15 -2.10 -8.19
N LEU A 219 -15.86 -3.30 -7.72
CA LEU A 219 -14.55 -3.71 -7.21
C LEU A 219 -14.07 -4.90 -8.01
N GLU A 220 -12.82 -4.86 -8.45
CA GLU A 220 -12.13 -5.98 -9.10
C GLU A 220 -10.92 -6.38 -8.26
N LEU A 221 -10.92 -7.63 -7.81
CA LEU A 221 -9.84 -8.19 -7.01
C LEU A 221 -8.82 -8.90 -7.90
N ARG A 222 -7.54 -8.79 -7.57
CA ARG A 222 -6.46 -9.51 -8.26
C ARG A 222 -6.56 -11.02 -8.02
N PRO A 223 -6.05 -11.86 -8.95
CA PRO A 223 -5.91 -13.29 -8.71
C PRO A 223 -4.93 -13.54 -7.56
N SER A 224 -5.10 -14.66 -6.86
CA SER A 224 -4.26 -15.06 -5.71
C SER A 224 -2.76 -15.13 -6.06
N ASP A 225 -2.44 -15.45 -7.31
CA ASP A 225 -1.06 -15.54 -7.83
C ASP A 225 -0.29 -14.22 -7.79
N GLU A 226 -0.99 -13.08 -7.73
CA GLU A 226 -0.38 -11.74 -7.68
C GLU A 226 -0.32 -11.16 -6.25
N VAL A 227 -0.83 -11.87 -5.25
CA VAL A 227 -0.95 -11.38 -3.86
C VAL A 227 -0.32 -12.33 -2.85
N LEU A 228 -0.29 -13.63 -3.15
CA LEU A 228 0.28 -14.68 -2.30
C LEU A 228 1.53 -15.26 -2.95
N PHE A 229 2.59 -15.44 -2.15
CA PHE A 229 3.71 -16.29 -2.49
C PHE A 229 3.64 -17.56 -1.64
N ALA A 230 3.30 -18.68 -2.26
CA ALA A 230 3.25 -20.00 -1.62
C ALA A 230 3.97 -21.07 -2.47
N VAL A 231 4.93 -21.76 -1.86
CA VAL A 231 5.77 -22.77 -2.51
C VAL A 231 5.95 -24.02 -1.63
N THR A 232 6.06 -25.19 -2.26
CA THR A 232 6.27 -26.47 -1.57
C THR A 232 7.72 -26.71 -1.18
N ASN A 233 8.64 -25.94 -1.77
CA ASN A 233 10.07 -26.15 -1.61
C ASN A 233 10.84 -24.88 -1.90
N LEU A 234 11.84 -24.63 -1.05
CA LEU A 234 12.80 -23.56 -1.23
C LEU A 234 14.19 -24.14 -1.59
N THR A 235 14.47 -25.43 -1.32
CA THR A 235 15.81 -26.06 -1.42
C THR A 235 16.17 -26.60 -2.80
N GLU A 236 17.41 -26.38 -3.26
CA GLU A 236 17.98 -27.01 -4.48
C GLU A 236 18.20 -28.54 -4.37
N GLY A 237 18.01 -29.15 -3.19
CA GLY A 237 18.45 -30.53 -2.90
C GLY A 237 17.43 -31.65 -3.10
N THR A 238 16.20 -31.35 -3.50
CA THR A 238 15.07 -32.32 -3.46
C THR A 238 14.48 -32.56 -4.85
N GLY A 239 15.27 -33.17 -5.73
CA GLY A 239 14.79 -33.89 -6.93
C GLY A 239 14.13 -33.09 -8.06
N LYS A 240 13.82 -31.79 -7.88
CA LYS A 240 13.35 -30.88 -8.93
C LYS A 240 14.54 -30.08 -9.46
N GLY A 241 14.79 -30.14 -10.78
CA GLY A 241 15.91 -29.45 -11.42
C GLY A 241 15.70 -27.93 -11.49
N ASN A 242 16.77 -27.18 -11.77
CA ASN A 242 16.74 -25.71 -11.99
C ASN A 242 15.60 -25.32 -12.96
N GLY A 243 14.84 -24.28 -12.63
CA GLY A 243 13.72 -23.80 -13.44
C GLY A 243 12.44 -24.64 -13.36
N SER A 244 12.36 -25.62 -12.45
CA SER A 244 11.13 -26.35 -12.16
C SER A 244 10.18 -25.51 -11.30
N SER A 245 8.87 -25.67 -11.50
CA SER A 245 7.87 -24.99 -10.67
C SER A 245 7.74 -25.65 -9.28
N VAL A 246 7.81 -24.81 -8.24
CA VAL A 246 7.59 -25.17 -6.83
C VAL A 246 6.30 -24.58 -6.26
N LYS A 247 5.41 -24.08 -7.13
CA LYS A 247 4.12 -23.52 -6.73
C LYS A 247 3.30 -24.54 -5.93
N ASP A 248 2.84 -24.16 -4.74
CA ASP A 248 1.94 -24.99 -3.95
C ASP A 248 0.49 -24.82 -4.42
N GLY A 249 -0.02 -25.81 -5.17
CA GLY A 249 -1.37 -25.77 -5.71
C GLY A 249 -2.48 -25.75 -4.65
N ALA A 250 -2.25 -26.25 -3.43
CA ALA A 250 -3.28 -26.31 -2.40
C ALA A 250 -3.51 -24.93 -1.75
N ALA A 251 -2.45 -24.14 -1.55
CA ALA A 251 -2.56 -22.79 -1.00
C ALA A 251 -3.38 -21.86 -1.89
N TYR A 252 -3.21 -21.93 -3.22
CA TYR A 252 -3.95 -21.08 -4.18
C TYR A 252 -5.39 -21.52 -4.45
N GLN A 253 -5.84 -22.67 -3.91
CA GLN A 253 -7.25 -23.08 -3.98
C GLN A 253 -8.11 -22.48 -2.85
N LYS A 254 -7.49 -21.73 -1.93
CA LYS A 254 -8.19 -21.08 -0.82
C LYS A 254 -8.87 -19.80 -1.32
N SER A 255 -10.18 -19.71 -1.09
CA SER A 255 -10.97 -18.49 -1.35
C SER A 255 -10.91 -17.52 -0.18
N LEU A 256 -11.29 -16.26 -0.42
CA LEU A 256 -11.52 -15.29 0.65
C LEU A 256 -12.60 -15.77 1.61
N VAL A 257 -12.39 -15.57 2.92
CA VAL A 257 -13.34 -15.99 3.97
C VAL A 257 -14.58 -15.10 3.93
N ALA A 258 -14.36 -13.79 3.84
CA ALA A 258 -15.42 -12.80 3.74
C ALA A 258 -14.89 -11.52 3.10
N ALA A 259 -15.75 -10.79 2.40
CA ALA A 259 -15.48 -9.41 2.01
C ALA A 259 -16.77 -8.60 2.06
N SER A 260 -16.69 -7.38 2.58
CA SER A 260 -17.80 -6.44 2.64
C SER A 260 -17.30 -5.00 2.61
N LEU A 261 -18.21 -4.06 2.40
CA LEU A 261 -17.87 -2.64 2.27
C LEU A 261 -18.57 -1.86 3.38
N TYR A 262 -17.79 -1.16 4.21
CA TYR A 262 -18.32 -0.31 5.27
C TYR A 262 -18.42 1.12 4.77
N VAL A 263 -19.60 1.72 4.89
CA VAL A 263 -19.82 3.14 4.56
C VAL A 263 -20.19 3.88 5.84
N ASP A 264 -19.48 4.96 6.11
CA ASP A 264 -19.86 5.91 7.14
C ASP A 264 -21.00 6.79 6.63
N TYR A 265 -22.19 6.57 7.18
CA TYR A 265 -23.38 7.37 6.89
C TYR A 265 -23.45 8.56 7.83
N VAL A 266 -23.78 9.73 7.27
CA VAL A 266 -24.07 10.94 8.04
C VAL A 266 -25.58 11.18 8.06
N PHE A 267 -26.13 11.32 9.26
CA PHE A 267 -27.52 11.63 9.52
C PHE A 267 -27.65 13.11 9.84
N LEU A 268 -28.48 13.82 9.09
CA LEU A 268 -28.67 15.26 9.21
C LEU A 268 -29.95 15.57 9.97
N ASP A 269 -29.94 16.68 10.72
CA ASP A 269 -31.16 17.20 11.34
C ASP A 269 -32.19 17.63 10.29
N THR A 270 -33.47 17.71 10.66
CA THR A 270 -34.59 17.81 9.72
C THR A 270 -34.50 19.00 8.76
N ASP A 271 -34.02 20.14 9.24
CA ASP A 271 -33.91 21.36 8.43
C ASP A 271 -32.74 21.29 7.45
N GLU A 272 -31.59 20.76 7.89
CA GLU A 272 -30.42 20.55 7.02
C GLU A 272 -30.73 19.50 5.96
N ARG A 273 -31.36 18.39 6.38
CA ARG A 273 -31.83 17.33 5.49
C ARG A 273 -32.75 17.85 4.39
N ARG A 274 -33.72 18.71 4.74
CA ARG A 274 -34.61 19.36 3.75
C ARG A 274 -33.85 20.26 2.78
N ARG A 275 -32.90 21.06 3.28
CA ARG A 275 -32.05 21.91 2.44
C ARG A 275 -31.19 21.10 1.49
N MET A 276 -30.59 20.02 1.97
CA MET A 276 -29.78 19.09 1.17
C MET A 276 -30.61 18.33 0.12
N ALA A 277 -31.88 18.02 0.40
CA ALA A 277 -32.73 17.36 -0.59
C ALA A 277 -33.24 18.30 -1.70
N GLN A 278 -33.52 19.57 -1.36
CA GLN A 278 -34.21 20.51 -2.26
C GLN A 278 -33.25 21.38 -3.08
N ASN A 279 -32.12 21.77 -2.52
CA ASN A 279 -31.21 22.69 -3.20
C ASN A 279 -30.36 21.94 -4.23
N PRO A 280 -30.07 22.55 -5.39
CA PRO A 280 -29.10 22.03 -6.32
C PRO A 280 -27.69 22.09 -5.71
N HIS A 281 -26.92 21.03 -5.87
CA HIS A 281 -25.53 20.95 -5.41
C HIS A 281 -24.56 20.93 -6.58
N GLU A 282 -23.47 21.68 -6.45
CA GLU A 282 -22.32 21.63 -7.35
C GLU A 282 -21.08 21.36 -6.51
N TYR A 283 -20.49 20.17 -6.68
CA TYR A 283 -19.25 19.79 -6.01
C TYR A 283 -18.10 19.86 -7.01
N LEU A 284 -17.05 20.61 -6.65
CA LEU A 284 -15.76 20.47 -7.30
C LEU A 284 -15.13 19.16 -6.79
N ILE A 285 -15.06 18.17 -7.66
CA ILE A 285 -14.52 16.84 -7.34
C ILE A 285 -13.18 16.64 -8.03
N GLU A 286 -12.45 15.65 -7.51
CA GLU A 286 -11.22 15.18 -8.11
C GLU A 286 -11.43 13.80 -8.71
N GLN A 287 -10.82 13.57 -9.87
CA GLN A 287 -10.83 12.30 -10.57
C GLN A 287 -9.39 11.87 -10.84
N LEU A 288 -9.17 10.56 -10.88
CA LEU A 288 -7.91 9.99 -11.33
C LEU A 288 -7.98 9.66 -12.82
N GLN A 289 -7.00 10.12 -13.58
CA GLN A 289 -6.79 9.70 -14.96
C GLN A 289 -5.55 8.81 -15.06
N PHE A 290 -5.75 7.68 -15.74
CA PHE A 290 -4.72 6.72 -16.05
C PHE A 290 -4.97 6.15 -17.44
N THR A 291 -4.00 6.26 -18.34
CA THR A 291 -4.13 5.85 -19.75
C THR A 291 -3.72 4.40 -20.01
N GLY A 292 -3.32 3.67 -18.97
CA GLY A 292 -2.76 2.32 -19.08
C GLY A 292 -1.23 2.30 -19.00
N ASP A 293 -0.68 1.09 -18.89
CA ASP A 293 0.76 0.84 -18.85
C ASP A 293 1.36 1.03 -20.26
N GLU A 294 2.45 1.79 -20.37
CA GLU A 294 3.25 1.86 -21.59
C GLU A 294 4.53 1.03 -21.45
N SER A 295 4.66 -0.02 -22.26
CA SER A 295 5.88 -0.84 -22.29
C SER A 295 7.03 -0.11 -22.97
N VAL A 296 8.19 -0.10 -22.33
CA VAL A 296 9.42 0.52 -22.82
C VAL A 296 10.58 -0.49 -22.77
N GLY A 297 11.39 -0.49 -23.84
CA GLY A 297 12.59 -1.33 -23.96
C GLY A 297 13.81 -0.56 -24.48
N SER A 298 13.69 0.77 -24.62
CA SER A 298 14.79 1.64 -25.04
C SER A 298 15.13 2.65 -23.95
N SER A 299 16.37 3.13 -23.91
CA SER A 299 16.82 4.10 -22.91
C SER A 299 16.21 5.49 -23.05
N SER A 300 15.78 5.88 -24.24
CA SER A 300 15.08 7.14 -24.44
C SER A 300 13.67 6.86 -24.95
N ASN A 301 12.66 7.27 -24.17
CA ASN A 301 11.25 7.06 -24.51
C ASN A 301 10.49 8.38 -24.53
N LYS A 302 9.54 8.48 -25.45
CA LYS A 302 8.61 9.61 -25.54
C LYS A 302 7.21 9.10 -25.31
N VAL A 303 6.72 9.29 -24.09
CA VAL A 303 5.38 8.89 -23.64
C VAL A 303 4.40 10.00 -23.97
N LYS A 304 3.30 9.69 -24.66
CA LYS A 304 2.28 10.69 -25.03
C LYS A 304 1.20 10.74 -23.97
N LEU A 305 1.03 11.89 -23.33
CA LEU A 305 0.03 12.10 -22.30
C LEU A 305 -1.30 12.49 -22.94
N ASN A 306 -2.27 11.57 -22.93
CA ASN A 306 -3.63 11.81 -23.43
C ASN A 306 -4.59 12.14 -22.28
N PHE A 307 -4.18 13.07 -21.40
CA PHE A 307 -5.03 13.54 -20.32
C PHE A 307 -6.00 14.62 -20.78
N ASN A 308 -7.05 14.81 -20.00
CA ASN A 308 -8.07 15.83 -20.18
C ASN A 308 -8.25 16.62 -18.88
N HIS A 309 -9.02 17.71 -18.96
CA HIS A 309 -9.40 18.57 -17.84
C HIS A 309 -8.22 19.31 -17.17
N PRO A 310 -8.49 20.24 -16.23
CA PRO A 310 -7.46 20.86 -15.40
C PRO A 310 -6.85 19.85 -14.43
N CYS A 311 -5.63 19.40 -14.73
CA CYS A 311 -4.85 18.50 -13.89
C CYS A 311 -4.03 19.29 -12.85
N LYS A 312 -3.98 18.80 -11.62
CA LYS A 312 -3.22 19.38 -10.49
C LYS A 312 -1.75 19.00 -10.58
N GLU A 313 -1.48 17.74 -10.89
CA GLU A 313 -0.15 17.17 -10.94
C GLU A 313 -0.12 15.95 -11.86
N ILE A 314 1.10 15.52 -12.18
CA ILE A 314 1.36 14.24 -12.81
C ILE A 314 2.27 13.45 -11.88
N VAL A 315 1.90 12.21 -11.60
CA VAL A 315 2.71 11.25 -10.88
C VAL A 315 3.08 10.13 -11.85
N PHE A 316 4.34 9.76 -11.92
CA PHE A 316 4.79 8.72 -12.83
C PHE A 316 5.79 7.79 -12.17
N VAL A 317 5.69 6.51 -12.52
CA VAL A 317 6.58 5.44 -12.07
C VAL A 317 7.04 4.64 -13.27
N VAL A 318 8.24 4.09 -13.16
CA VAL A 318 8.80 3.16 -14.14
C VAL A 318 9.06 1.87 -13.38
N GLN A 319 8.35 0.81 -13.72
CA GLN A 319 8.45 -0.47 -13.05
C GLN A 319 9.13 -1.48 -13.97
N PRO A 320 10.37 -1.92 -13.66
CA PRO A 320 11.02 -3.00 -14.41
C PRO A 320 10.22 -4.29 -14.34
N ASP A 321 10.04 -4.99 -15.46
CA ASP A 321 9.26 -6.23 -15.49
C ASP A 321 9.92 -7.33 -14.65
N LYS A 322 11.25 -7.29 -14.50
CA LYS A 322 12.02 -8.21 -13.63
C LYS A 322 11.62 -8.16 -12.16
N ASN A 323 11.06 -7.04 -11.67
CA ASN A 323 10.60 -6.91 -10.28
C ASN A 323 9.22 -7.58 -10.09
N VAL A 324 8.44 -7.77 -11.17
CA VAL A 324 7.01 -8.12 -11.12
C VAL A 324 6.69 -9.35 -11.98
N ASP A 325 7.68 -10.17 -12.29
CA ASP A 325 7.48 -11.45 -12.98
C ASP A 325 7.01 -12.53 -11.97
N TYR A 326 5.70 -12.53 -11.71
CA TYR A 326 5.07 -13.49 -10.81
C TYR A 326 5.34 -14.95 -11.19
N CYS A 327 5.45 -15.25 -12.49
CA CYS A 327 5.72 -16.61 -12.96
C CYS A 327 7.13 -17.07 -12.57
N GLN A 328 8.14 -16.21 -12.74
CA GLN A 328 9.52 -16.53 -12.35
C GLN A 328 9.67 -16.69 -10.84
N SER A 329 8.82 -16.03 -10.03
CA SER A 329 8.83 -16.20 -8.58
C SER A 329 8.56 -17.66 -8.14
N PHE A 330 7.85 -18.44 -8.95
CA PHE A 330 7.55 -19.86 -8.67
C PHE A 330 8.57 -20.84 -9.25
N LEU A 331 9.57 -20.36 -9.99
CA LEU A 331 10.61 -21.18 -10.56
C LEU A 331 11.82 -21.17 -9.61
N MET A 332 12.32 -22.35 -9.30
CA MET A 332 13.51 -22.49 -8.46
C MET A 332 14.72 -21.80 -9.09
N ASP A 333 15.63 -21.31 -8.24
CA ASP A 333 16.90 -20.68 -8.63
C ASP A 333 16.73 -19.41 -9.50
N ARG A 334 15.58 -18.75 -9.35
CA ARG A 334 15.34 -17.39 -9.88
C ARG A 334 15.47 -16.35 -8.78
N ASP A 335 15.90 -15.15 -9.14
CA ASP A 335 16.12 -14.05 -8.20
C ASP A 335 14.85 -13.73 -7.39
N LEU A 336 13.68 -13.68 -8.04
CA LEU A 336 12.41 -13.46 -7.36
C LEU A 336 12.00 -14.62 -6.44
N ASN A 337 12.37 -15.86 -6.75
CA ASN A 337 12.12 -16.98 -5.84
C ASN A 337 13.00 -16.87 -4.59
N ARG A 338 14.27 -16.45 -4.76
CA ARG A 338 15.21 -16.19 -3.66
C ARG A 338 14.83 -14.96 -2.82
N ALA A 339 14.23 -13.95 -3.44
CA ALA A 339 13.62 -12.80 -2.77
C ALA A 339 12.24 -13.10 -2.14
N LEU A 340 11.81 -14.37 -2.17
CA LEU A 340 10.55 -14.86 -1.62
C LEU A 340 9.29 -14.25 -2.29
N GLY A 341 9.34 -13.89 -3.56
CA GLY A 341 8.18 -13.42 -4.31
C GLY A 341 8.47 -12.24 -5.21
N ALA A 342 7.47 -11.88 -6.02
CA ALA A 342 7.48 -10.63 -6.78
C ALA A 342 7.36 -9.41 -5.85
N GLN A 343 7.82 -8.25 -6.32
CA GLN A 343 7.86 -6.99 -5.57
C GLN A 343 6.97 -5.94 -6.26
N PRO A 344 5.64 -6.00 -6.06
CA PRO A 344 4.68 -5.19 -6.82
C PRO A 344 4.80 -3.68 -6.59
N PHE A 345 5.32 -3.27 -5.44
CA PHE A 345 5.52 -1.86 -5.07
C PHE A 345 6.98 -1.40 -5.18
N ASN A 346 7.88 -2.23 -5.71
CA ASN A 346 9.25 -1.81 -5.99
C ASN A 346 9.33 -1.14 -7.37
N TYR A 347 9.42 0.19 -7.35
CA TYR A 347 9.57 1.05 -8.54
C TYR A 347 11.04 1.44 -8.83
N THR A 348 12.00 0.73 -8.26
CA THR A 348 13.44 0.97 -8.46
C THR A 348 14.04 0.07 -9.54
N ASP A 349 15.28 0.37 -9.95
CA ASP A 349 15.99 -0.36 -11.00
C ASP A 349 16.71 -1.65 -10.53
N ALA A 350 16.53 -2.05 -9.27
CA ALA A 350 17.05 -3.30 -8.70
C ALA A 350 16.01 -3.99 -7.80
N ILE A 351 16.17 -5.31 -7.66
CA ILE A 351 15.35 -6.14 -6.77
C ILE A 351 15.73 -5.85 -5.31
N ASP A 352 14.77 -5.86 -4.39
CA ASP A 352 15.04 -5.84 -2.94
C ASP A 352 15.84 -7.05 -2.53
N ALA A 353 17.01 -6.80 -1.96
CA ALA A 353 17.82 -7.86 -1.38
C ALA A 353 17.38 -8.22 0.05
N LEU A 354 16.55 -7.40 0.70
CA LEU A 354 16.07 -7.67 2.04
C LEU A 354 15.04 -8.80 2.03
N VAL A 355 15.34 -9.89 2.75
CA VAL A 355 14.51 -11.08 2.76
C VAL A 355 13.46 -10.97 3.88
N PRO A 356 12.16 -11.05 3.57
CA PRO A 356 11.09 -10.98 4.57
C PRO A 356 10.93 -12.33 5.30
N SER A 357 11.90 -12.68 6.14
CA SER A 357 11.90 -13.89 6.96
C SER A 357 12.64 -13.68 8.27
N PHE A 358 12.13 -14.26 9.35
CA PHE A 358 12.78 -14.20 10.67
C PHE A 358 14.18 -14.84 10.67
N GLY A 359 14.42 -15.84 9.83
CA GLY A 359 15.74 -16.46 9.75
C GLY A 359 16.77 -15.69 8.91
N ALA A 360 16.42 -14.51 8.39
CA ALA A 360 17.42 -13.53 7.99
C ALA A 360 18.15 -12.91 9.20
N PHE A 361 17.53 -12.93 10.39
CA PHE A 361 18.00 -12.26 11.60
C PHE A 361 18.26 -13.19 12.79
N SER A 362 17.97 -14.50 12.67
CA SER A 362 18.14 -15.49 13.74
C SER A 362 18.55 -16.86 13.19
N GLY A 363 19.22 -17.67 14.01
CA GLY A 363 19.65 -19.02 13.64
C GLY A 363 18.53 -20.06 13.69
N TYR A 364 18.70 -21.17 12.95
CA TYR A 364 17.68 -22.26 12.90
C TYR A 364 17.21 -22.72 14.28
N ASP A 365 18.18 -23.06 15.13
CA ASP A 365 17.92 -23.69 16.43
C ASP A 365 17.30 -22.69 17.42
N GLN A 366 17.59 -21.39 17.25
CA GLN A 366 16.96 -20.31 18.01
C GLN A 366 15.48 -20.15 17.63
N ILE A 367 15.15 -20.20 16.34
CA ILE A 367 13.76 -20.06 15.90
C ILE A 367 12.95 -21.33 16.21
N THR A 368 13.52 -22.50 15.93
CA THR A 368 12.80 -23.79 15.94
C THR A 368 12.94 -24.58 17.22
N GLY A 369 13.88 -24.24 18.11
CA GLY A 369 14.17 -25.02 19.32
C GLY A 369 14.95 -26.32 19.05
N GLY A 370 15.48 -26.48 17.83
CA GLY A 370 16.15 -27.69 17.35
C GLY A 370 15.17 -28.85 17.10
N ALA A 371 15.68 -30.01 16.66
CA ALA A 371 14.86 -31.17 16.26
C ALA A 371 14.00 -31.82 17.38
N THR A 372 13.96 -31.25 18.58
CA THR A 372 13.39 -31.88 19.78
C THR A 372 12.22 -31.11 20.41
N VAL A 373 11.96 -29.86 20.01
CA VAL A 373 10.89 -29.03 20.60
C VAL A 373 10.10 -28.36 19.47
N THR A 374 8.85 -28.76 19.24
CA THR A 374 8.02 -28.20 18.15
C THR A 374 7.44 -26.83 18.46
N ASN A 375 7.48 -26.38 19.72
CA ASN A 375 6.97 -25.08 20.16
C ASN A 375 7.84 -24.58 21.34
N GLY A 376 8.72 -23.61 21.11
CA GLY A 376 9.50 -23.02 22.22
C GLY A 376 10.91 -22.51 21.93
N GLY A 377 11.37 -22.53 20.68
CA GLY A 377 12.68 -21.96 20.32
C GLY A 377 12.77 -20.47 20.63
N PHE A 378 11.81 -19.70 20.10
CA PHE A 378 11.83 -18.23 20.14
C PHE A 378 11.17 -17.63 21.39
N ILE A 379 10.09 -18.27 21.89
CA ILE A 379 9.32 -17.84 23.06
C ILE A 379 9.10 -19.04 23.98
N THR A 380 9.39 -18.87 25.26
CA THR A 380 9.13 -19.85 26.31
C THR A 380 7.64 -20.08 26.54
N SER A 381 7.28 -21.19 27.18
CA SER A 381 5.90 -21.47 27.63
C SER A 381 5.33 -20.43 28.63
N ARG A 382 6.19 -19.53 29.15
CA ARG A 382 5.80 -18.40 30.00
C ARG A 382 5.55 -17.10 29.21
N GLY A 383 5.67 -17.13 27.88
CA GLY A 383 5.47 -15.96 27.02
C GLY A 383 6.64 -14.96 27.00
N LEU A 384 7.83 -15.37 27.44
CA LEU A 384 9.06 -14.56 27.41
C LEU A 384 10.02 -15.08 26.34
N PHE A 385 10.87 -14.23 25.77
CA PHE A 385 11.95 -14.64 24.87
C PHE A 385 12.84 -15.69 25.55
N GLN A 386 13.24 -16.71 24.78
CA GLN A 386 14.13 -17.76 25.28
C GLN A 386 15.54 -17.20 25.47
N ASP A 387 16.02 -16.39 24.53
CA ASP A 387 17.19 -15.55 24.67
C ASP A 387 16.84 -14.05 24.56
N PRO A 388 16.68 -13.36 25.69
CA PRO A 388 16.45 -11.91 25.71
C PRO A 388 17.75 -11.08 25.64
N GLY A 389 18.94 -11.67 25.77
CA GLY A 389 20.21 -10.97 25.96
C GLY A 389 21.11 -11.02 24.74
N ALA A 390 21.87 -9.95 24.45
CA ALA A 390 22.85 -9.99 23.36
C ALA A 390 24.10 -10.77 23.82
N ASP A 391 24.21 -12.03 23.41
CA ASP A 391 25.32 -12.91 23.77
C ASP A 391 26.44 -12.88 22.72
N GLY A 392 27.70 -12.89 23.19
CA GLY A 392 28.89 -12.98 22.32
C GLY A 392 29.20 -14.44 21.98
N ILE A 393 29.44 -14.75 20.70
CA ILE A 393 29.80 -16.11 20.27
C ILE A 393 31.34 -16.30 20.38
N ASP A 394 31.79 -17.21 21.24
CA ASP A 394 33.22 -17.56 21.42
C ASP A 394 33.78 -18.52 20.34
N ASN A 395 33.00 -18.85 19.30
CA ASN A 395 33.37 -19.76 18.19
C ASN A 395 33.00 -19.17 16.82
N LEU A 396 33.72 -19.59 15.75
CA LEU A 396 33.43 -19.24 14.35
C LEU A 396 31.94 -19.48 14.03
N GLY A 397 31.26 -18.44 13.52
CA GLY A 397 29.82 -18.42 13.32
C GLY A 397 29.35 -19.50 12.35
N LYS A 398 28.38 -20.31 12.77
CA LYS A 398 27.64 -21.22 11.88
C LYS A 398 26.42 -20.47 11.34
N GLN A 399 26.36 -20.28 10.03
CA GLN A 399 25.23 -19.61 9.38
C GLN A 399 24.02 -20.56 9.28
N TRP A 400 22.83 -19.98 9.15
CA TRP A 400 21.63 -20.76 8.85
C TRP A 400 21.82 -21.55 7.54
N GLY A 401 21.79 -22.90 7.61
CA GLY A 401 22.03 -23.79 6.47
C GLY A 401 23.40 -24.51 6.44
N GLU A 402 24.27 -24.36 7.45
CA GLU A 402 25.46 -25.22 7.53
C GLU A 402 25.09 -26.69 7.81
N SER A 403 25.52 -27.56 6.88
CA SER A 403 25.21 -28.98 6.84
C SER A 403 25.76 -29.73 8.04
N ASN A 404 24.88 -30.20 8.93
CA ASN A 404 25.01 -31.52 9.56
C ASN A 404 23.71 -32.09 10.15
N TYR A 405 22.61 -31.33 10.23
CA TYR A 405 21.29 -31.88 10.56
C TYR A 405 20.20 -31.08 9.83
N SER A 406 19.63 -31.66 8.78
CA SER A 406 18.44 -31.18 8.07
C SER A 406 17.21 -31.37 8.98
N PRO A 407 16.18 -30.48 8.99
CA PRO A 407 15.41 -30.08 7.82
C PRO A 407 15.19 -28.55 7.75
N SER A 408 16.09 -27.81 7.12
CA SER A 408 16.01 -26.36 6.99
C SER A 408 15.72 -25.95 5.54
N VAL A 409 15.06 -24.79 5.40
CA VAL A 409 15.15 -23.86 4.26
C VAL A 409 16.53 -24.00 3.58
N PRO A 410 16.64 -23.94 2.23
CA PRO A 410 17.93 -23.96 1.53
C PRO A 410 18.92 -23.16 2.33
N ALA A 411 20.08 -23.76 2.58
CA ALA A 411 21.26 -22.93 2.70
C ALA A 411 21.16 -21.94 1.54
N LEU A 412 21.04 -20.65 1.87
CA LEU A 412 21.03 -19.56 0.92
C LEU A 412 22.46 -19.53 0.35
N SER A 413 22.80 -20.54 -0.43
CA SER A 413 24.11 -20.71 -1.03
C SER A 413 24.19 -19.63 -2.09
N VAL A 414 24.77 -18.52 -1.63
CA VAL A 414 25.20 -17.30 -2.33
C VAL A 414 24.06 -16.44 -2.90
N PRO A 415 23.86 -15.24 -2.30
CA PRO A 415 24.46 -14.06 -2.93
C PRO A 415 25.32 -13.19 -2.01
N PHE A 416 25.52 -13.55 -0.72
CA PHE A 416 26.37 -12.79 0.20
C PHE A 416 27.62 -13.59 0.62
N PRO A 417 28.83 -12.99 0.57
CA PRO A 417 30.06 -13.67 0.98
C PRO A 417 30.04 -13.98 2.48
N ILE A 418 30.50 -15.18 2.85
CA ILE A 418 30.75 -15.58 4.25
C ILE A 418 31.73 -14.58 4.87
N SER A 419 31.29 -13.91 5.93
CA SER A 419 32.14 -13.11 6.82
C SER A 419 33.17 -14.01 7.48
N THR A 420 34.46 -13.66 7.39
CA THR A 420 35.55 -14.33 8.12
C THR A 420 35.79 -13.72 9.50
N ILE A 421 34.86 -12.91 10.02
CA ILE A 421 34.95 -12.20 11.30
C ILE A 421 33.92 -12.80 12.27
N SER A 422 34.30 -12.93 13.54
CA SER A 422 33.46 -13.39 14.64
C SER A 422 32.08 -12.72 14.61
N ASP A 423 31.03 -13.52 14.45
CA ASP A 423 29.67 -13.03 14.24
C ASP A 423 28.97 -12.70 15.57
N SER A 424 27.97 -11.84 15.49
CA SER A 424 27.06 -11.52 16.59
C SER A 424 25.98 -12.59 16.69
N GLY A 425 25.82 -13.21 17.87
CA GLY A 425 24.64 -14.02 18.17
C GLY A 425 23.46 -13.09 18.41
N VAL A 426 22.73 -12.74 17.35
CA VAL A 426 21.49 -11.98 17.52
C VAL A 426 20.55 -12.82 18.38
N SER A 427 20.12 -12.25 19.50
CA SER A 427 19.19 -12.90 20.42
C SER A 427 17.78 -12.95 19.83
N ASP A 428 16.89 -13.76 20.38
CA ASP A 428 15.50 -13.85 19.89
C ASP A 428 14.80 -12.49 19.98
N ALA A 429 15.05 -11.77 21.07
CA ALA A 429 14.57 -10.40 21.25
C ALA A 429 15.16 -9.45 20.20
N GLY A 430 16.46 -9.58 19.90
CA GLY A 430 17.14 -8.82 18.86
C GLY A 430 16.59 -9.10 17.45
N ALA A 431 16.34 -10.37 17.14
CA ALA A 431 15.80 -10.80 15.86
C ALA A 431 14.36 -10.31 15.65
N PHE A 432 13.53 -10.33 16.70
CA PHE A 432 12.20 -9.72 16.64
C PHE A 432 12.27 -8.21 16.38
N VAL A 433 13.12 -7.48 17.11
CA VAL A 433 13.30 -6.04 16.90
C VAL A 433 13.80 -5.76 15.48
N LEU A 434 14.79 -6.51 15.00
CA LEU A 434 15.32 -6.35 13.64
C LEU A 434 14.25 -6.63 12.58
N ALA A 435 13.49 -7.72 12.69
CA ALA A 435 12.39 -8.05 11.79
C ALA A 435 11.29 -6.96 11.77
N GLU A 436 10.87 -6.47 12.94
CA GLU A 436 9.90 -5.38 13.03
C GLU A 436 10.42 -4.07 12.45
N THR A 437 11.71 -3.76 12.64
CA THR A 437 12.32 -2.56 12.04
C THR A 437 12.53 -2.69 10.53
N ALA A 438 12.83 -3.89 10.06
CA ALA A 438 13.07 -4.20 8.65
C ALA A 438 11.81 -4.12 7.79
N LEU A 439 10.61 -4.20 8.38
CA LEU A 439 9.33 -4.19 7.68
C LEU A 439 9.10 -2.96 6.76
N ASN A 440 9.66 -1.81 7.14
CA ASN A 440 9.59 -0.56 6.39
C ASN A 440 10.95 -0.15 5.79
N MET A 441 11.94 -1.06 5.82
CA MET A 441 13.25 -0.82 5.22
C MET A 441 13.35 -1.60 3.92
N HIS A 442 14.06 -1.03 2.95
CA HIS A 442 14.24 -1.64 1.65
C HIS A 442 15.70 -1.50 1.22
N CYS A 443 16.27 -2.58 0.67
CA CYS A 443 17.56 -2.57 0.00
C CYS A 443 17.32 -2.56 -1.52
N TRP A 444 16.63 -1.50 -1.97
CA TRP A 444 16.22 -1.31 -3.37
C TRP A 444 17.29 -0.60 -4.19
N GLY A 445 17.06 -0.56 -5.51
CA GLY A 445 17.90 0.14 -6.47
C GLY A 445 17.75 1.66 -6.43
N GLN A 446 18.25 2.31 -7.48
CA GLN A 446 18.08 3.74 -7.70
C GLN A 446 16.80 4.01 -8.48
N ASN A 447 16.44 5.30 -8.59
CA ASN A 447 15.33 5.72 -9.42
C ASN A 447 15.61 5.37 -10.90
N PRO A 448 14.75 4.59 -11.57
CA PRO A 448 14.97 4.18 -12.95
C PRO A 448 14.98 5.36 -13.92
N VAL A 449 14.35 6.49 -13.56
CA VAL A 449 14.33 7.71 -14.36
C VAL A 449 15.62 8.48 -14.09
N VAL A 450 16.54 8.49 -15.05
CA VAL A 450 17.78 9.26 -14.96
C VAL A 450 17.48 10.73 -15.20
N THR A 451 16.77 11.03 -16.28
CA THR A 451 16.28 12.39 -16.57
C THR A 451 14.86 12.35 -17.12
N ALA A 452 14.12 13.43 -16.85
CA ALA A 452 12.79 13.63 -17.41
C ALA A 452 12.58 15.07 -17.88
N LYS A 453 11.71 15.20 -18.89
CA LYS A 453 11.35 16.47 -19.51
C LYS A 453 9.91 16.45 -20.00
N LEU A 454 9.15 17.49 -19.67
CA LEU A 454 7.78 17.68 -20.17
C LEU A 454 7.75 18.68 -21.32
N GLN A 455 7.15 18.28 -22.44
CA GLN A 455 6.88 19.18 -23.57
C GLN A 455 5.38 19.34 -23.78
N LEU A 456 4.96 20.58 -24.00
CA LEU A 456 3.57 20.95 -24.32
C LEU A 456 3.58 21.66 -25.67
N ASN A 457 2.85 21.11 -26.65
CA ASN A 457 2.80 21.59 -28.04
C ASN A 457 4.19 21.77 -28.67
N GLY A 458 5.13 20.88 -28.36
CA GLY A 458 6.51 20.90 -28.87
C GLY A 458 7.43 21.91 -28.18
N GLN A 459 6.95 22.67 -27.20
CA GLN A 459 7.75 23.59 -26.38
C GLN A 459 8.06 22.97 -25.02
N ASP A 460 9.27 23.23 -24.53
CA ASP A 460 9.73 22.70 -23.25
C ASP A 460 9.07 23.45 -22.10
N ARG A 461 8.31 22.74 -21.26
CA ARG A 461 7.72 23.33 -20.05
C ARG A 461 8.79 23.62 -18.99
N PHE A 462 9.83 22.80 -18.95
CA PHE A 462 11.03 23.00 -18.15
C PHE A 462 12.23 22.36 -18.84
N SER A 463 13.43 22.86 -18.53
CA SER A 463 14.69 22.24 -18.95
C SER A 463 14.79 20.84 -18.36
N GLU A 464 15.35 19.89 -19.09
CA GLU A 464 15.59 18.52 -18.61
C GLU A 464 16.20 18.51 -17.19
N ARG A 465 15.67 17.65 -16.32
CA ARG A 465 16.10 17.51 -14.92
C ARG A 465 16.31 16.04 -14.58
N GLU A 466 17.15 15.81 -13.58
CA GLU A 466 17.40 14.48 -13.04
C GLU A 466 16.16 13.91 -12.34
N GLY A 467 16.01 12.58 -12.32
CA GLY A 467 14.90 11.90 -11.64
C GLY A 467 14.77 12.26 -10.17
N THR A 468 15.92 12.45 -9.49
CA THR A 468 15.98 12.87 -8.08
C THR A 468 15.26 14.19 -7.80
N TYR A 469 15.13 15.08 -8.80
CA TYR A 469 14.32 16.29 -8.67
C TYR A 469 12.83 15.99 -8.48
N PHE A 470 12.30 14.99 -9.19
CA PHE A 470 10.89 14.61 -9.15
C PHE A 470 10.54 13.70 -7.97
N ASP A 471 11.52 12.99 -7.44
CA ASP A 471 11.40 12.09 -6.28
C ASP A 471 11.60 12.84 -4.95
N LEU A 472 12.58 13.75 -4.89
CA LEU A 472 12.93 14.45 -3.65
C LEU A 472 12.40 15.88 -3.57
N VAL A 473 12.69 16.72 -4.57
CA VAL A 473 12.44 18.16 -4.48
C VAL A 473 10.96 18.49 -4.65
N GLN A 474 10.30 17.84 -5.60
CA GLN A 474 8.87 18.07 -5.86
C GLN A 474 7.98 17.63 -4.68
N PRO A 475 8.13 16.42 -4.11
CA PRO A 475 7.39 16.04 -2.91
C PRO A 475 7.72 16.92 -1.71
N TYR A 476 8.99 17.29 -1.48
CA TYR A 476 9.34 18.21 -0.40
C TYR A 476 8.64 19.58 -0.49
N GLN A 477 8.36 20.06 -1.72
CA GLN A 477 7.71 21.35 -1.94
C GLN A 477 6.19 21.31 -1.82
N HIS A 478 5.57 20.17 -2.15
CA HIS A 478 4.13 20.10 -2.44
C HIS A 478 3.37 19.03 -1.66
N HIS A 479 4.06 18.04 -1.09
CA HIS A 479 3.46 16.91 -0.38
C HIS A 479 3.85 16.86 1.10
N THR A 480 3.10 16.07 1.85
CA THR A 480 3.32 15.86 3.29
C THR A 480 4.61 15.08 3.57
N ARG A 481 4.97 14.12 2.72
CA ARG A 481 6.15 13.27 2.86
C ARG A 481 6.79 12.98 1.49
N ASN A 482 8.09 12.68 1.51
CA ASN A 482 8.81 12.09 0.38
C ASN A 482 8.49 10.59 0.23
N PRO A 483 8.13 10.14 -0.98
CA PRO A 483 7.82 8.75 -1.23
C PRO A 483 9.12 7.91 -1.22
N ASP A 484 8.95 6.59 -1.30
CA ASP A 484 10.08 5.69 -1.57
C ASP A 484 10.61 5.90 -3.00
N THR A 485 11.91 5.62 -3.18
CA THR A 485 12.63 5.87 -4.44
C THR A 485 11.92 5.27 -5.64
N GLY A 486 11.84 6.02 -6.74
CA GLY A 486 11.23 5.59 -8.01
C GLY A 486 9.82 6.13 -8.26
N ILE A 487 9.19 6.71 -7.25
CA ILE A 487 7.95 7.49 -7.40
C ILE A 487 8.31 8.94 -7.74
N ASN A 488 7.94 9.36 -8.95
CA ASN A 488 8.27 10.70 -9.45
C ASN A 488 7.02 11.57 -9.54
N VAL A 489 7.10 12.80 -9.04
CA VAL A 489 5.98 13.75 -9.03
C VAL A 489 6.37 15.05 -9.73
N TYR A 490 5.43 15.60 -10.50
CA TYR A 490 5.50 16.99 -10.97
C TYR A 490 4.17 17.70 -10.73
N SER A 491 4.18 18.70 -9.85
CA SER A 491 2.99 19.47 -9.51
C SER A 491 2.84 20.75 -10.34
N PHE A 492 1.63 21.01 -10.84
CA PHE A 492 1.21 22.31 -11.36
C PHE A 492 0.53 23.18 -10.29
N ALA A 493 0.16 22.57 -9.16
CA ALA A 493 -0.49 23.20 -8.02
C ALA A 493 0.52 23.59 -6.94
N LEU A 494 0.25 24.66 -6.19
CA LEU A 494 1.07 25.00 -5.02
C LEU A 494 0.88 23.96 -3.89
N ARG A 495 -0.35 23.47 -3.73
CA ARG A 495 -0.77 22.48 -2.72
C ARG A 495 -1.73 21.49 -3.37
N PRO A 496 -1.23 20.38 -3.96
CA PRO A 496 -2.06 19.38 -4.64
C PRO A 496 -2.93 18.55 -3.68
N GLU A 497 -2.57 18.43 -2.41
CA GLU A 497 -3.32 17.66 -1.40
C GLU A 497 -4.58 18.39 -0.88
N GLU A 498 -4.56 19.72 -0.90
CA GLU A 498 -5.70 20.52 -0.47
C GLU A 498 -6.83 20.46 -1.51
N HIS A 499 -8.07 20.40 -1.02
CA HIS A 499 -9.24 20.48 -1.90
C HIS A 499 -9.39 21.85 -2.58
N GLN A 500 -8.89 22.91 -1.92
CA GLN A 500 -8.91 24.26 -2.47
C GLN A 500 -7.93 24.35 -3.64
N PRO A 501 -8.38 24.65 -4.88
CA PRO A 501 -7.49 24.72 -6.02
C PRO A 501 -6.41 25.79 -5.86
N SER A 502 -5.17 25.40 -6.14
CA SER A 502 -3.97 26.22 -5.94
C SER A 502 -3.04 26.25 -7.16
N GLY A 503 -3.54 25.82 -8.32
CA GLY A 503 -2.84 25.80 -9.61
C GLY A 503 -3.23 24.55 -10.42
N THR A 504 -3.35 24.68 -11.74
CA THR A 504 -3.72 23.57 -12.64
C THR A 504 -3.13 23.77 -14.04
N CYS A 505 -2.98 22.67 -14.78
CA CYS A 505 -2.71 22.68 -16.21
C CYS A 505 -3.87 22.03 -16.96
N ASN A 506 -4.49 22.76 -17.90
CA ASN A 506 -5.65 22.26 -18.65
C ASN A 506 -5.21 21.45 -19.87
N PHE A 507 -5.24 20.12 -19.75
CA PHE A 507 -4.85 19.22 -20.84
C PHE A 507 -5.87 19.16 -21.98
N SER A 508 -7.15 19.49 -21.76
CA SER A 508 -8.15 19.58 -22.84
C SER A 508 -7.86 20.69 -23.85
N ARG A 509 -6.92 21.61 -23.55
CA ARG A 509 -6.49 22.71 -24.43
C ARG A 509 -5.10 22.50 -25.02
N ILE A 510 -4.45 21.38 -24.70
CA ILE A 510 -3.11 21.06 -25.17
C ILE A 510 -3.24 19.93 -26.20
N ASP A 511 -2.85 20.20 -27.44
CA ASP A 511 -2.99 19.24 -28.53
C ASP A 511 -1.99 18.09 -28.41
N ASN A 512 -0.77 18.38 -27.94
CA ASN A 512 0.27 17.39 -27.78
C ASN A 512 1.07 17.61 -26.50
N ALA A 513 0.85 16.78 -25.49
CA ALA A 513 1.68 16.69 -24.30
C ALA A 513 2.54 15.42 -24.35
N THR A 514 3.85 15.57 -24.23
CA THR A 514 4.78 14.42 -24.24
C THR A 514 5.73 14.48 -23.05
N LEU A 515 5.81 13.39 -22.32
CA LEU A 515 6.80 13.14 -21.29
C LEU A 515 7.98 12.39 -21.91
N GLN A 516 9.15 13.03 -21.93
CA GLN A 516 10.38 12.44 -22.41
C GLN A 516 11.16 11.92 -21.22
N LEU A 517 11.49 10.64 -21.24
CA LEU A 517 12.19 9.94 -20.18
C LEU A 517 13.49 9.36 -20.72
N VAL A 518 14.58 9.53 -19.96
CA VAL A 518 15.80 8.75 -20.12
C VAL A 518 15.89 7.79 -18.95
N LEU A 519 15.93 6.50 -19.23
CA LEU A 519 15.89 5.43 -18.24
C LEU A 519 17.29 4.83 -18.00
N SER A 520 17.49 4.29 -16.80
CA SER A 520 18.75 3.66 -16.40
C SER A 520 18.96 2.34 -17.15
N THR A 521 20.22 1.98 -17.40
CA THR A 521 20.56 0.71 -18.07
C THR A 521 20.18 -0.51 -17.24
N ASN A 522 20.07 -0.36 -15.92
CA ASN A 522 19.67 -1.45 -15.03
C ASN A 522 18.17 -1.75 -15.12
N ALA A 523 17.35 -0.78 -15.54
CA ALA A 523 15.91 -0.95 -15.65
C ALA A 523 15.45 -1.62 -16.96
N ILE A 524 16.26 -1.53 -18.02
CA ILE A 524 15.87 -1.82 -19.42
C ILE A 524 17.10 -2.27 -20.28
N GLY A 525 18.03 -3.01 -19.68
CA GLY A 525 19.26 -3.43 -20.35
C GLY A 525 19.07 -4.70 -21.19
N GLY A 526 19.58 -4.72 -22.43
CA GLY A 526 19.52 -5.92 -23.29
C GLY A 526 18.09 -6.23 -23.75
N ASP A 527 17.57 -7.38 -23.31
CA ASP A 527 16.19 -7.84 -23.59
C ASP A 527 15.21 -7.48 -22.46
N GLU A 528 15.65 -6.80 -21.40
CA GLU A 528 14.81 -6.39 -20.28
C GLU A 528 13.88 -5.24 -20.67
N THR A 529 12.63 -5.31 -20.23
CA THR A 529 11.61 -4.29 -20.44
C THR A 529 11.10 -3.72 -19.12
N ALA A 530 10.52 -2.54 -19.18
CA ALA A 530 9.85 -1.90 -18.06
C ALA A 530 8.49 -1.34 -18.50
N LYS A 531 7.62 -1.06 -17.54
CA LYS A 531 6.32 -0.41 -17.75
C LYS A 531 6.34 0.98 -17.14
N VAL A 532 5.99 1.97 -17.95
CA VAL A 532 5.76 3.34 -17.49
C VAL A 532 4.29 3.50 -17.15
N ARG A 533 4.00 3.94 -15.92
CA ARG A 533 2.65 4.33 -15.50
C ARG A 533 2.64 5.82 -15.23
N VAL A 534 1.66 6.52 -15.81
CA VAL A 534 1.48 7.95 -15.59
C VAL A 534 0.06 8.21 -15.12
N TYR A 535 -0.05 8.77 -13.93
CA TYR A 535 -1.28 9.16 -13.27
C TYR A 535 -1.41 10.69 -13.29
N ALA A 536 -2.62 11.20 -13.48
CA ALA A 536 -2.92 12.60 -13.32
C ALA A 536 -4.18 12.77 -12.47
N THR A 537 -4.12 13.67 -11.48
CA THR A 537 -5.30 14.05 -10.69
C THR A 537 -5.91 15.30 -11.30
N ASN A 538 -7.18 15.23 -11.72
CA ASN A 538 -7.85 16.36 -12.37
C ASN A 538 -9.09 16.81 -11.62
N TYR A 539 -9.48 18.06 -11.84
CA TYR A 539 -10.75 18.59 -11.36
C TYR A 539 -11.87 18.33 -12.36
N ASN A 540 -13.07 18.10 -11.82
CA ASN A 540 -14.33 18.11 -12.53
C ASN A 540 -15.45 18.60 -11.61
N VAL A 541 -16.65 18.84 -12.14
CA VAL A 541 -17.79 19.31 -11.34
C VAL A 541 -18.88 18.25 -11.37
N LEU A 542 -19.23 17.72 -10.20
CA LEU A 542 -20.37 16.85 -10.01
C LEU A 542 -21.60 17.71 -9.68
N ARG A 543 -22.63 17.64 -10.52
CA ARG A 543 -23.90 18.33 -10.31
C ARG A 543 -24.94 17.35 -9.82
N VAL A 544 -25.63 17.70 -8.75
CA VAL A 544 -26.77 16.95 -8.24
C VAL A 544 -27.99 17.84 -8.22
N MET A 545 -28.97 17.54 -9.07
CA MET A 545 -30.20 18.32 -9.23
C MET A 545 -31.39 17.42 -9.52
N SER A 546 -32.55 17.73 -8.93
CA SER A 546 -33.82 17.04 -9.20
C SER A 546 -33.75 15.51 -9.04
N GLY A 547 -32.99 15.01 -8.05
CA GLY A 547 -32.89 13.58 -7.77
C GLY A 547 -31.84 12.83 -8.62
N MET A 548 -31.10 13.51 -9.50
CA MET A 548 -30.12 12.91 -10.41
C MET A 548 -28.75 13.59 -10.25
N GLY A 549 -27.69 12.79 -10.39
CA GLY A 549 -26.31 13.26 -10.32
C GLY A 549 -25.54 12.91 -11.60
N GLY A 550 -24.67 13.81 -12.05
CA GLY A 550 -23.82 13.58 -13.22
C GLY A 550 -22.66 14.58 -13.31
N LEU A 551 -21.64 14.21 -14.10
CA LEU A 551 -20.50 15.08 -14.37
C LEU A 551 -20.87 16.22 -15.31
N ALA A 552 -20.38 17.43 -15.03
CA ALA A 552 -20.59 18.59 -15.89
C ALA A 552 -19.76 18.53 -17.19
N TYR A 553 -18.58 17.89 -17.14
CA TYR A 553 -17.67 17.76 -18.28
C TYR A 553 -17.29 16.30 -18.51
N SER A 554 -17.36 15.87 -19.77
CA SER A 554 -17.00 14.50 -20.17
C SER A 554 -15.59 14.37 -20.74
N ASN A 555 -15.03 15.45 -21.31
CA ASN A 555 -13.67 15.56 -21.87
C ASN A 555 -13.10 16.97 -21.63
#